data_AF-A0AA39GUR1-F1
#
_entry.id   AF-A0AA39GUR1-F1
#
_cell.length_a   1.000
_cell.length_b   1.000
_cell.length_c   1.000
_cell.angle_alpha   90.00
_cell.angle_beta   90.00
_cell.angle_gamma   90.00
#
_symmetry.space_group_name_H-M   'P 1'
#
loop_
_entity.id
_entity.type
_entity.pdbx_description
1 polymer ?
#
loop_
_entity_poly.entity_id
_entity_poly.type
_entity_poly.pdbx_seq_one_letter_code
_entity_poly.pdbx_strand_id
1 'polypeptide(L)' 'MSAAPHFWATPLKYCRWASRERPALFWSVVIGAAGPAMLPTVPPIRRYFGDVDPAPIPVTYPVPNSPRKQLTGYDD' A
#
# COMPACT_ATOMS: atom_id res chain seq x y z
N MET A 1 20.91 -20.79 -28.34
CA MET A 1 20.48 -19.71 -27.42
C MET A 1 20.35 -18.44 -28.22
N SER A 2 19.19 -17.77 -28.17
CA SER A 2 19.03 -16.47 -28.85
C SER A 2 19.86 -15.40 -28.11
N ALA A 3 20.60 -14.57 -28.85
CA ALA A 3 21.32 -13.45 -28.26
C ALA A 3 20.33 -12.50 -27.53
N ALA A 4 20.75 -11.96 -26.39
CA ALA A 4 19.94 -11.02 -25.63
C ALA A 4 19.85 -9.67 -26.38
N PRO A 5 18.64 -9.13 -26.63
CA PRO A 5 18.49 -7.80 -27.23
C PRO A 5 18.98 -6.71 -26.27
N HIS A 6 19.48 -5.59 -26.78
CA HIS A 6 19.89 -4.46 -25.93
C HIS A 6 18.67 -3.70 -25.41
N PHE A 7 18.61 -3.47 -24.09
CA PHE A 7 17.52 -2.75 -23.42
C PHE A 7 17.35 -1.33 -23.98
N TRP A 8 18.42 -0.54 -24.05
CA TRP A 8 18.38 0.86 -24.49
C TRP A 8 18.10 1.05 -25.99
N ALA A 9 18.22 0.00 -26.80
CA ALA A 9 17.88 0.06 -28.22
C ALA A 9 16.46 -0.46 -28.50
N THR A 10 16.02 -1.49 -27.78
CA THR A 10 14.75 -2.18 -28.04
C THR A 10 14.08 -2.67 -26.74
N PRO A 11 13.61 -1.74 -25.87
CA PRO A 11 13.19 -2.09 -24.50
C PRO A 11 12.03 -3.10 -24.46
N LEU A 12 11.03 -2.95 -25.32
CA LEU A 12 9.90 -3.89 -25.39
C LEU A 12 10.31 -5.29 -25.86
N LYS A 13 11.26 -5.39 -26.80
CA LYS A 13 11.81 -6.68 -27.24
C LYS A 13 12.63 -7.33 -26.12
N TYR A 14 13.37 -6.53 -25.35
CA TYR A 14 14.08 -7.00 -24.17
C TYR A 14 13.14 -7.54 -23.09
N CYS A 15 12.10 -6.80 -22.70
CA CYS A 15 11.12 -7.29 -21.73
C CYS A 15 10.47 -8.60 -22.18
N ARG A 16 10.09 -8.70 -23.46
CA ARG A 16 9.53 -9.94 -24.03
C ARG A 16 10.50 -11.11 -23.97
N TRP A 17 11.78 -10.90 -24.29
CA TRP A 17 12.82 -11.92 -24.18
C TRP A 17 13.09 -12.30 -22.71
N ALA A 18 13.28 -11.31 -21.84
CA ALA A 18 13.59 -11.50 -20.42
C ALA A 18 12.49 -12.26 -19.69
N SER A 19 11.21 -12.01 -20.01
CA SER A 19 10.07 -12.73 -19.42
C SER A 19 10.06 -14.24 -19.69
N ARG A 20 10.70 -14.71 -20.78
CA ARG A 20 10.72 -16.12 -21.21
C ARG A 20 12.05 -16.81 -20.92
N GLU A 21 13.16 -16.13 -21.22
CA GLU A 21 14.52 -16.69 -21.09
C GLU A 21 15.08 -16.53 -19.67
N ARG A 22 14.68 -15.47 -18.95
CA ARG A 22 15.13 -15.14 -17.59
C ARG A 22 13.94 -14.84 -16.66
N PRO A 23 12.95 -15.74 -16.56
CA PRO A 23 11.68 -15.46 -15.90
C PRO A 23 11.84 -15.07 -14.42
N ALA A 24 12.74 -15.75 -13.69
CA ALA A 24 12.98 -15.46 -12.28
C ALA A 24 13.44 -14.01 -12.06
N LEU A 25 14.35 -13.50 -12.87
CA LEU A 25 14.83 -12.12 -12.75
C LEU A 25 13.77 -11.11 -13.17
N PHE A 26 13.13 -11.33 -14.32
CA PHE A 26 12.13 -10.41 -14.85
C PHE A 26 10.94 -10.26 -13.91
N TRP A 27 10.34 -11.36 -13.49
CA TRP A 27 9.14 -11.32 -12.65
C TRP A 27 9.42 -10.90 -11.20
N SER A 28 10.61 -11.20 -10.66
CA SER A 28 11.00 -10.67 -9.33
C SER A 28 11.03 -9.15 -9.32
N VAL A 29 11.59 -8.51 -10.35
CA VAL A 29 11.62 -7.05 -10.47
C VAL A 29 10.22 -6.49 -10.69
N VAL A 30 9.40 -7.10 -11.55
CA VAL A 30 8.03 -6.64 -11.83
C VAL A 30 7.16 -6.69 -10.57
N ILE A 31 7.16 -7.83 -9.86
CA ILE A 31 6.38 -7.99 -8.62
C ILE A 31 6.92 -7.09 -7.52
N GLY A 32 8.25 -7.00 -7.39
CA GLY A 32 8.90 -6.13 -6.41
C GLY A 32 8.60 -4.65 -6.64
N ALA A 33 8.51 -4.21 -7.89
CA ALA A 33 8.15 -2.83 -8.25
C ALA A 33 6.63 -2.56 -8.15
N ALA A 34 5.79 -3.58 -8.36
CA ALA A 34 4.34 -3.44 -8.28
C ALA A 34 3.87 -2.97 -6.89
N GLY A 35 4.45 -3.49 -5.80
CA GLY A 35 4.08 -3.10 -4.44
C GLY A 35 4.25 -1.60 -4.17
N PRO A 36 5.46 -1.02 -4.31
CA PRO A 36 5.69 0.41 -4.15
C PRO A 36 4.86 1.27 -5.12
N ALA A 37 4.61 0.80 -6.34
CA ALA A 37 3.75 1.51 -7.29
C ALA A 37 2.27 1.51 -6.87
N MET A 38 1.80 0.44 -6.20
CA MET A 38 0.45 0.34 -5.68
C MET A 38 0.20 1.24 -4.47
N LEU A 39 1.22 1.55 -3.65
CA LEU A 39 1.06 2.40 -2.45
C LEU A 39 0.46 3.79 -2.72
N PRO A 40 0.92 4.58 -3.71
CA PRO A 40 0.30 5.87 -4.01
C PRO A 40 -0.95 5.77 -4.89
N THR A 41 -1.13 4.66 -5.62
CA THR A 41 -2.20 4.55 -6.64
C THR A 41 -3.47 3.90 -6.08
N VAL A 42 -3.36 2.87 -5.24
CA VAL A 42 -4.50 2.08 -4.77
C VAL A 42 -5.32 2.81 -3.68
N PRO A 43 -4.73 3.45 -2.64
CA PRO A 43 -5.51 4.13 -1.61
C PRO A 43 -6.48 5.23 -2.09
N PRO A 44 -6.10 6.15 -3.01
CA PRO A 44 -7.06 7.15 -3.49
C PRO A 44 -8.20 6.52 -4.30
N ILE A 45 -7.93 5.44 -5.05
CA ILE A 45 -8.97 4.70 -5.78
C ILE A 45 -9.94 4.03 -4.79
N ARG A 46 -9.42 3.38 -3.74
CA ARG A 46 -10.26 2.77 -2.69
C ARG A 46 -11.17 3.80 -2.01
N ARG A 47 -10.61 4.94 -1.61
CA ARG A 47 -11.38 6.05 -1.01
C ARG A 47 -12.44 6.61 -1.96
N TYR A 48 -12.16 6.67 -3.27
CA TYR A 48 -13.14 7.10 -4.26
C TYR A 48 -14.36 6.15 -4.33
N PHE A 49 -14.16 4.85 -4.14
CA PHE A 49 -15.24 3.85 -4.06
C PHE A 49 -15.90 3.76 -2.67
N GLY A 50 -15.57 4.67 -1.74
CA GLY A 50 -16.18 4.72 -0.41
C GLY A 50 -15.49 3.83 0.63
N ASP A 51 -14.39 3.17 0.29
CA ASP A 51 -13.55 2.44 1.24
C ASP A 51 -12.62 3.43 1.96
N VAL A 52 -13.08 3.90 3.12
CA VAL A 52 -12.40 4.91 3.96
C VAL A 52 -11.65 4.25 5.12
N ASP A 53 -10.62 4.94 5.60
CA ASP A 53 -9.82 4.43 6.72
C ASP A 53 -10.68 4.37 8.00
N PRO A 54 -10.60 3.26 8.76
CA PRO A 54 -11.33 3.15 10.02
C PRO A 54 -10.82 4.16 11.05
N ALA A 55 -11.70 4.55 11.98
CA ALA A 55 -11.30 5.40 13.09
C ALA A 55 -10.22 4.72 13.96
N PRO A 56 -9.26 5.46 14.53
CA PRO A 56 -8.24 4.91 15.40
C PRO A 56 -8.84 4.24 16.63
N ILE A 57 -8.35 3.05 16.97
CA ILE A 57 -8.77 2.32 18.17
C ILE A 57 -8.18 3.02 19.42
N PRO A 58 -8.98 3.30 20.46
CA PRO A 58 -8.46 3.85 21.71
C PRO A 58 -7.46 2.88 22.36
N VAL A 59 -6.25 3.37 22.63
CA VAL A 59 -5.20 2.60 23.33
C VAL A 59 -5.13 2.91 24.83
N THR A 60 -5.91 3.90 25.28
CA THR A 60 -6.02 4.33 26.68
C THR A 60 -7.48 4.56 27.04
N TYR A 61 -7.74 4.69 28.34
CA TYR A 61 -9.07 5.07 28.81
C TYR A 61 -9.47 6.43 28.22
N PRO A 62 -10.63 6.55 27.56
CA PRO A 62 -11.04 7.80 26.89
C PRO A 62 -11.46 8.83 27.94
N VAL A 63 -10.52 9.66 28.38
CA VAL A 63 -10.79 10.77 29.30
C VAL A 63 -11.47 11.90 28.52
N PRO A 64 -12.66 12.36 28.94
CA PRO A 64 -13.31 13.51 28.32
C PRO A 64 -12.48 14.78 28.51
N ASN A 65 -12.39 15.62 27.47
CA ASN A 65 -11.71 16.93 27.53
C ASN A 65 -12.54 18.02 28.24
N SER A 66 -13.68 17.66 28.85
CA SER A 66 -14.57 18.62 29.51
C SER A 66 -14.09 18.95 30.94
N PRO A 67 -14.39 20.15 31.47
CA PRO A 67 -14.20 20.47 32.88
C PRO A 67 -14.94 19.49 33.80
N ARG A 68 -14.46 19.36 35.04
CA ARG A 68 -15.14 18.55 36.06
C ARG A 68 -16.56 19.09 36.28
N LYS A 69 -17.52 18.18 36.34
CA LYS A 69 -18.91 18.47 36.66
C LYS A 69 -19.16 18.11 38.13
N GLN A 70 -19.90 18.94 38.84
CA GLN A 70 -20.42 18.58 40.17
C GLN A 70 -21.49 17.50 39.97
N LEU A 71 -21.32 16.36 40.62
CA LEU A 71 -22.23 15.22 40.58
C LEU A 71 -22.84 15.03 41.98
N THR A 72 -23.99 14.38 42.07
CA THR A 72 -24.68 14.04 43.32
C THR A 72 -25.05 12.57 43.31
N GLY A 73 -25.04 11.90 44.48
CA GLY A 73 -25.38 10.48 44.62
C GLY A 73 -24.15 9.58 44.81
N TYR A 74 -24.34 8.49 45.57
CA TYR A 74 -23.25 7.69 46.19
C TYR A 74 -22.44 8.44 47.25
N ASP A 75 -23.04 9.46 47.87
CA ASP A 75 -22.52 10.07 49.10
C ASP A 75 -22.72 9.09 50.29
N ASP A 76 -21.93 9.22 51.36
CA ASP A 76 -21.93 8.32 52.54
C ASP A 76 -23.31 8.13 53.20
#